data_AF-A0A1H3NTY6-F1
#
_entry.id   AF-A0A1H3NTY6-F1
#
_cell.length_a   1.000
_cell.length_b   1.000
_cell.length_c   1.000
_cell.angle_alpha   90.00
_cell.angle_beta   90.00
_cell.angle_gamma   90.00
#
_symmetry.space_group_name_H-M   'P 1'
#
loop_
_entity.id
_entity.type
_entity.pdbx_description
1 polymer ?
#
loop_
_entity_poly.entity_id
_entity_poly.type
_entity_poly.pdbx_seq_one_letter_code
_entity_poly.pdbx_strand_id
1 'polypeptide(L)' 'WRWLRSKHRHSTWKELRRHYCGGRWWPADNGMELFNPATVSTTRYRYRGSKIPAPWLATDEVLHCAA' A
#
# COMPACT_ATOMS: atom_id res chain seq x y z
N TRP A 1 -12.17 -4.76 8.03
CA TRP A 1 -13.35 -4.21 8.72
C TRP A 1 -13.06 -3.33 9.93
N ARG A 2 -12.16 -3.71 10.86
CA ARG A 2 -11.86 -2.89 12.05
C ARG A 2 -11.43 -1.46 11.67
N TRP A 3 -10.53 -1.34 10.69
CA TRP A 3 -10.09 -0.05 10.13
C TRP A 3 -11.26 0.81 9.59
N LEU A 4 -12.21 0.18 8.86
CA LEU A 4 -13.33 0.89 8.24
C LEU A 4 -14.29 1.45 9.28
N ARG A 5 -14.52 0.71 10.37
CA ARG A 5 -15.30 1.15 11.53
C ARG A 5 -14.58 2.25 12.32
N SER A 6 -13.27 2.17 12.45
CA SER A 6 -12.47 3.22 13.10
C SER A 6 -12.49 4.54 12.31
N LYS A 7 -12.41 4.47 10.97
CA LYS A 7 -12.48 5.65 10.10
C LYS A 7 -13.85 6.33 10.15
N HIS A 8 -14.91 5.55 10.33
CA HIS A 8 -16.30 6.03 10.32
C HIS A 8 -16.97 5.75 11.67
N ARG A 9 -16.43 6.36 12.74
CA ARG A 9 -16.87 6.11 14.11
C ARG A 9 -18.35 6.39 14.36
N HIS A 10 -18.93 7.31 13.60
CA HIS A 10 -20.32 7.75 13.72
C HIS A 10 -21.27 7.05 12.75
N SER A 11 -20.76 6.16 11.89
CA SER A 11 -21.58 5.44 10.93
C SER A 11 -21.96 4.07 11.44
N THR A 12 -23.21 3.70 11.22
CA THR A 12 -23.70 2.37 11.54
C THR A 12 -23.10 1.34 10.58
N TRP A 13 -22.93 0.11 11.04
CA TRP A 13 -22.46 -0.99 10.18
C TRP A 13 -23.31 -1.18 8.91
N LYS A 14 -24.62 -0.92 8.98
CA LYS A 14 -25.54 -0.95 7.84
C LYS A 14 -25.21 0.13 6.81
N GLU A 15 -24.87 1.34 7.26
CA GLU A 15 -24.45 2.45 6.40
C GLU A 15 -23.11 2.14 5.75
N LEU A 16 -22.13 1.65 6.53
CA LEU A 16 -20.81 1.30 6.00
C LEU A 16 -20.89 0.24 4.91
N ARG A 17 -21.72 -0.79 5.08
CA ARG A 17 -21.92 -1.82 4.06
C ARG A 17 -22.63 -1.27 2.82
N ARG A 18 -23.56 -0.33 2.98
CA ARG A 18 -24.28 0.31 1.87
C ARG A 18 -23.35 1.19 1.04
N HIS A 19 -22.53 2.01 1.69
CA HIS A 19 -21.61 2.93 1.03
C HIS A 19 -20.39 2.24 0.45
N TYR A 20 -19.73 1.40 1.25
CA TYR A 20 -18.43 0.85 0.89
C TYR A 20 -18.49 -0.56 0.33
N CYS A 21 -19.63 -1.19 0.12
CA CYS A 21 -19.64 -2.54 -0.44
C CYS A 21 -20.63 -2.73 -1.58
N GLY A 22 -21.45 -1.71 -1.88
CA GLY A 22 -22.42 -1.79 -2.98
C GLY A 22 -23.35 -3.01 -2.90
N GLY A 23 -23.61 -3.55 -1.71
CA GLY A 23 -24.37 -4.79 -1.50
C GLY A 23 -23.58 -6.09 -1.56
N ARG A 24 -22.28 -6.05 -1.86
CA ARG A 24 -21.34 -7.19 -1.78
C ARG A 24 -20.70 -7.30 -0.40
N TRP A 25 -19.87 -8.32 -0.23
CA TRP A 25 -19.10 -8.55 1.01
C TRP A 25 -17.70 -7.92 0.98
N TRP A 26 -17.26 -7.40 -0.17
CA TRP A 26 -15.93 -6.81 -0.34
C TRP A 26 -15.99 -5.29 -0.43
N PRO A 27 -15.04 -4.55 0.17
CA PRO A 27 -15.07 -3.09 0.09
C PRO A 27 -14.84 -2.57 -1.33
N ALA A 28 -15.71 -1.69 -1.81
CA ALA A 28 -15.67 -0.98 -3.07
C ALA A 28 -16.25 0.44 -2.89
N ASP A 29 -15.65 1.43 -3.51
CA ASP A 29 -16.10 2.83 -3.48
C ASP A 29 -15.83 3.50 -4.82
N ASN A 30 -16.75 4.36 -5.28
CA ASN A 30 -16.62 5.10 -6.55
C ASN A 30 -16.21 4.23 -7.76
N GLY A 31 -16.71 2.99 -7.84
CA GLY A 31 -16.40 2.05 -8.93
C GLY A 31 -15.05 1.34 -8.82
N MET A 32 -14.29 1.56 -7.73
CA MET A 32 -13.04 0.86 -7.45
C MET A 32 -13.20 -0.14 -6.31
N GLU A 33 -12.78 -1.37 -6.52
CA GLU A 33 -12.70 -2.38 -5.47
C GLU A 33 -11.40 -2.24 -4.68
N LEU A 34 -11.47 -2.48 -3.37
CA LEU A 34 -10.31 -2.51 -2.51
C LEU A 34 -9.37 -3.62 -2.99
N PHE A 35 -8.12 -3.27 -3.24
CA PHE A 35 -7.12 -4.26 -3.58
C PHE A 35 -6.97 -5.32 -2.47
N ASN A 36 -6.86 -6.60 -2.83
CA ASN A 36 -6.65 -7.67 -1.86
C ASN A 36 -5.15 -7.81 -1.56
N PRO A 37 -4.63 -7.31 -0.42
CA PRO A 37 -3.20 -7.41 -0.13
C PRO A 37 -2.75 -8.87 0.10
N ALA A 38 -3.67 -9.79 0.41
CA ALA A 38 -3.33 -11.20 0.59
C ALA A 38 -2.90 -11.89 -0.72
N THR A 39 -3.22 -11.32 -1.88
CA THR A 39 -2.75 -11.84 -3.17
C THR A 39 -1.32 -11.40 -3.48
N VAL A 40 -0.77 -10.41 -2.76
CA VAL A 40 0.60 -9.95 -2.97
C VAL A 40 1.54 -10.68 -2.02
N SER A 41 2.39 -11.52 -2.59
CA SER A 41 3.51 -12.08 -1.85
C SER A 41 4.55 -10.99 -1.58
N THR A 42 5.04 -10.93 -0.35
CA THR A 42 6.11 -10.01 0.04
C THR A 42 7.43 -10.77 0.09
N THR A 43 8.39 -10.43 -0.78
CA THR A 43 9.76 -10.94 -0.69
C THR A 43 10.55 -10.08 0.29
N ARG A 44 10.85 -10.63 1.47
CA ARG A 44 11.79 -10.01 2.41
C ARG A 44 13.21 -10.15 1.85
N TYR A 45 14.04 -9.12 2.01
CA TYR A 45 15.42 -9.09 1.53
C TYR A 45 15.58 -9.26 0.02
N ARG A 46 14.73 -8.59 -0.76
CA ARG A 46 14.99 -8.42 -2.19
C ARG A 46 16.21 -7.53 -2.38
N TYR A 47 17.36 -8.13 -2.63
CA TYR A 47 18.57 -7.39 -2.99
C TYR A 47 18.30 -6.55 -4.23
N ARG A 48 18.53 -5.23 -4.13
CA ARG A 48 18.36 -4.29 -5.25
C ARG A 48 19.70 -3.87 -5.87
N GLY A 49 20.82 -4.42 -5.44
CA GLY A 49 22.14 -4.06 -5.98
C GLY A 49 22.54 -2.62 -5.68
N SER A 50 23.55 -2.14 -6.39
CA SER A 50 23.96 -0.73 -6.47
C SER A 50 22.96 0.17 -7.21
N LYS A 51 21.76 -0.34 -7.56
CA LYS A 51 20.74 0.41 -8.32
C LYS A 51 20.07 1.52 -7.52
N ILE A 52 20.11 1.45 -6.19
CA ILE A 52 19.64 2.54 -5.34
C ILE A 52 20.87 3.25 -4.81
N PRO A 53 21.15 4.49 -5.26
CA PRO A 53 22.24 5.27 -4.71
C PRO A 53 21.97 5.57 -3.24
N ALA A 54 23.00 5.48 -2.40
CA ALA A 54 22.90 5.92 -1.03
C ALA A 54 22.89 7.46 -1.00
N PRO A 55 21.91 8.11 -0.36
CA PRO A 55 21.72 9.56 -0.48
C PRO A 55 22.82 10.40 0.18
N TRP A 56 23.69 9.79 1.00
CA TRP A 56 24.82 10.45 1.65
C TRP A 56 26.17 10.20 0.96
N LEU A 57 26.21 9.37 -0.08
CA LEU A 57 27.40 9.29 -0.93
C LEU A 57 27.33 10.50 -1.85
N ALA A 58 28.20 11.48 -1.60
CA ALA A 58 28.38 12.59 -2.52
C ALA A 58 28.65 12.00 -3.91
N THR A 59 27.90 12.49 -4.91
CA THR A 59 27.85 11.94 -6.27
C THR A 59 29.23 11.77 -6.93
N ASP A 60 30.24 12.49 -6.42
CA ASP A 60 31.63 12.48 -6.88
C ASP A 60 32.37 11.18 -6.49
N GLU A 61 32.18 10.65 -5.27
CA GLU A 61 32.87 9.44 -4.81
C GLU A 61 32.38 8.16 -5.52
N VAL A 62 31.09 8.13 -5.89
CA VAL A 62 30.48 6.99 -6.57
C VAL A 62 30.96 6.88 -8.03
N LEU A 63 31.32 7.99 -8.67
CA LEU A 63 31.86 8.01 -10.02
C LEU A 63 33.36 7.69 -10.05
N HIS A 64 34.13 8.10 -9.03
CA HIS A 64 35.57 7.86 -8.98
C HIS A 64 35.95 6.40 -8.65
N CYS A 65 35.12 5.67 -7.91
CA CYS A 65 35.33 4.25 -7.61
C CYS A 65 34.84 3.28 -8.71
N ALA A 66 34.14 3.78 -9.74
CA ALA A 66 33.60 2.97 -10.82
C ALA A 66 34.45 2.96 -12.11
N ALA A 67 35.61 3.64 -12.09
CA ALA A 67 36.63 3.64 -13.14
C ALA A 67 37.75 2.65 -12.82
#